data_AF-A0A015KND9-F1
#
_entry.id   AF-A0A015KND9-F1
#
_cell.length_a   1.000
_cell.length_b   1.000
_cell.length_c   1.000
_cell.angle_alpha   90.00
_cell.angle_beta   90.00
_cell.angle_gamma   90.00
#
_symmetry.space_group_name_H-M   'P 1'
#
loop_
_entity.id
_entity.type
_entity.pdbx_description
1 polymer ?
#
loop_
_entity_poly.entity_id
_entity_poly.type
_entity_poly.pdbx_seq_one_letter_code
_entity_poly.pdbx_strand_id
1 'polypeptide(L)'
;MTQYRKAISYFTKAYTIDPENIHNLNRRAITYYIIKEYDKVLSDLDKIIQLDPLNSSAYCLKSLTYCTKNDNKNAKVSFKKYAELLNSDNNLAKIQLFHLEYLLNKNSSEDLNNILTKIDRIYNYSIYEDKFLQLIRCKIYIELKEYSLAKIVLDFVEFAFIGYFIQDHPDFRSYLYEDCEINKNDFTKFGIVDEFSKYMYKEQQVYFVSNLTNLNSELCQFQESDISSLSGLVLSSKNENLHLVLPKLNIVYDYDYDYFICKMNVKKILSEDCFIKFIHNSNYREDLLKHEDVSKLEGLGWIEYQTSIFGLHYQLSIEINSIEMQIEYIRLGLNLNTITYIPDMSFMSYLFPVYRKFFSNVPETFKDKYFSRKEMENLLDLKDILNSL
;
A
#
# COMPACT_ATOMS: atom_id res chain seq x y z
N MET A 1 -8.85 -7.59 -9.16
CA MET A 1 -10.06 -7.16 -9.90
C MET A 1 -11.33 -7.96 -9.60
N THR A 2 -11.25 -9.29 -9.45
CA THR A 2 -12.44 -10.16 -9.26
C THR A 2 -13.24 -9.84 -7.99
N GLN A 3 -12.57 -9.56 -6.87
CA GLN A 3 -13.23 -9.20 -5.60
C GLN A 3 -13.98 -7.86 -5.69
N TYR A 4 -13.42 -6.83 -6.35
CA TYR A 4 -14.10 -5.54 -6.57
C TYR A 4 -15.35 -5.67 -7.44
N ARG A 5 -15.32 -6.52 -8.48
CA ARG A 5 -16.52 -6.80 -9.29
C ARG A 5 -17.61 -7.51 -8.48
N LYS A 6 -17.23 -8.45 -7.60
CA LYS A 6 -18.16 -9.07 -6.65
C LYS A 6 -18.74 -8.03 -5.68
N ALA A 7 -17.90 -7.16 -5.10
CA ALA A 7 -18.33 -6.08 -4.21
C ALA A 7 -19.33 -5.13 -4.90
N ILE A 8 -19.08 -4.73 -6.16
CA ILE A 8 -20.03 -3.93 -6.96
C ILE A 8 -21.37 -4.64 -7.11
N SER A 9 -21.38 -5.94 -7.40
CA SER A 9 -22.62 -6.72 -7.48
C SER A 9 -23.39 -6.68 -6.15
N TYR A 10 -22.70 -6.85 -5.02
CA TYR A 10 -23.32 -6.74 -3.69
C TYR A 10 -23.88 -5.34 -3.43
N PHE A 11 -23.10 -4.28 -3.63
CA PHE A 11 -23.57 -2.92 -3.43
C PHE A 11 -24.68 -2.52 -4.40
N THR A 12 -24.71 -3.10 -5.60
CA THR A 12 -25.79 -2.89 -6.56
C THR A 12 -27.09 -3.53 -6.07
N LYS A 13 -27.03 -4.77 -5.53
CA LYS A 13 -28.20 -5.38 -4.87
C LYS A 13 -28.66 -4.58 -3.65
N ALA A 14 -27.73 -4.11 -2.82
CA ALA A 14 -28.05 -3.27 -1.68
C ALA A 14 -28.75 -1.95 -2.13
N TYR A 15 -28.27 -1.33 -3.20
CA TYR A 15 -28.90 -0.15 -3.81
C TYR A 15 -30.31 -0.43 -4.35
N THR A 16 -30.58 -1.63 -4.90
CA THR A 16 -31.94 -1.97 -5.34
C THR A 16 -32.93 -2.10 -4.18
N ILE A 17 -32.44 -2.39 -2.97
CA ILE A 17 -33.26 -2.51 -1.75
C ILE A 17 -33.46 -1.14 -1.11
N ASP A 18 -32.38 -0.37 -0.97
CA ASP A 18 -32.39 0.97 -0.35
C ASP A 18 -31.56 1.95 -1.20
N PRO A 19 -32.20 2.66 -2.15
CA PRO A 19 -31.51 3.54 -3.09
C PRO A 19 -31.09 4.89 -2.48
N GLU A 20 -31.54 5.21 -1.26
CA GLU A 20 -31.20 6.45 -0.55
C GLU A 20 -30.12 6.24 0.51
N ASN A 21 -29.61 5.02 0.62
CA ASN A 21 -28.53 4.69 1.53
C ASN A 21 -27.20 5.32 1.10
N ILE A 22 -26.88 6.49 1.68
CA ILE A 22 -25.62 7.20 1.42
C ILE A 22 -24.39 6.33 1.70
N HIS A 23 -24.44 5.43 2.68
CA HIS A 23 -23.32 4.53 2.96
C HIS A 23 -23.07 3.56 1.80
N ASN A 24 -24.12 2.88 1.32
CA ASN A 24 -24.00 1.95 0.19
C ASN A 24 -23.58 2.66 -1.09
N LEU A 25 -24.13 3.85 -1.35
CA LEU A 25 -23.73 4.69 -2.49
C LEU A 25 -22.24 5.06 -2.41
N ASN A 26 -21.76 5.47 -1.25
CA ASN A 26 -20.34 5.77 -1.05
C ASN A 26 -19.46 4.54 -1.32
N ARG A 27 -19.80 3.38 -0.74
CA ARG A 27 -19.06 2.14 -0.95
C ARG A 27 -19.02 1.73 -2.43
N ARG A 28 -20.14 1.86 -3.12
CA ARG A 28 -20.25 1.57 -4.55
C ARG A 28 -19.42 2.54 -5.40
N ALA A 29 -19.51 3.84 -5.13
CA ALA A 29 -18.72 4.88 -5.81
C ALA A 29 -17.22 4.64 -5.65
N ILE A 30 -16.75 4.34 -4.44
CA ILE A 30 -15.34 4.00 -4.19
C ILE A 30 -14.94 2.75 -4.98
N THR A 31 -15.77 1.70 -4.97
CA THR A 31 -15.44 0.46 -5.68
C THR A 31 -15.39 0.67 -7.19
N TYR A 32 -16.29 1.50 -7.73
CA TYR A 32 -16.23 1.94 -9.13
C TYR A 32 -14.98 2.76 -9.43
N TYR A 33 -14.56 3.63 -8.50
CA TYR A 33 -13.35 4.43 -8.66
C TYR A 33 -12.11 3.53 -8.77
N ILE A 34 -12.00 2.52 -7.89
CA ILE A 34 -10.92 1.53 -7.91
C ILE A 34 -10.87 0.83 -9.27
N ILE A 35 -12.01 0.35 -9.79
CA ILE A 35 -12.03 -0.32 -11.09
C ILE A 35 -12.07 0.67 -12.29
N LYS A 36 -11.82 1.96 -12.05
CA LYS A 36 -11.70 3.04 -13.04
C LYS A 36 -12.98 3.32 -13.84
N GLU A 37 -14.15 3.00 -13.28
CA GLU A 37 -15.47 3.27 -13.86
C GLU A 37 -15.97 4.67 -13.46
N TYR A 38 -15.19 5.71 -13.81
CA TYR A 38 -15.34 7.06 -13.25
C TYR A 38 -16.71 7.70 -13.49
N ASP A 39 -17.40 7.42 -14.60
CA ASP A 39 -18.74 7.97 -14.84
C ASP A 39 -19.78 7.42 -13.86
N LYS A 40 -19.63 6.15 -13.45
CA LYS A 40 -20.50 5.55 -12.42
C LYS A 40 -20.19 6.13 -11.04
N VAL A 41 -18.92 6.45 -10.76
CA VAL A 41 -18.52 7.19 -9.55
C VAL A 41 -19.25 8.52 -9.48
N LEU A 42 -19.20 9.32 -10.56
CA LEU A 42 -19.85 10.63 -10.62
C LEU A 42 -21.37 10.52 -10.44
N SER A 43 -22.01 9.52 -11.07
CA SER A 43 -23.45 9.28 -10.91
C SER A 43 -23.84 8.96 -9.45
N ASP A 44 -23.08 8.12 -8.76
CA ASP A 44 -23.34 7.79 -7.36
C ASP A 44 -23.11 9.01 -6.45
N LEU A 45 -22.05 9.79 -6.73
CA LEU A 45 -21.74 11.01 -6.00
C LEU A 45 -22.80 12.11 -6.19
N ASP A 46 -23.35 12.26 -7.40
CA ASP A 46 -24.44 13.19 -7.67
C ASP A 46 -25.69 12.81 -6.86
N LYS A 47 -26.00 11.52 -6.73
CA LYS A 47 -27.10 11.06 -5.89
C LYS A 47 -26.83 11.33 -4.41
N ILE A 48 -25.60 11.12 -3.93
CA ILE A 48 -25.23 11.44 -2.54
C ILE A 48 -25.38 12.94 -2.27
N ILE A 49 -24.90 13.80 -3.18
CA ILE A 49 -24.99 15.25 -3.03
C ILE A 49 -26.46 15.73 -3.08
N GLN A 50 -27.32 15.08 -3.86
CA GLN A 50 -28.77 15.36 -3.85
C GLN A 50 -29.42 15.01 -2.50
N LEU A 51 -29.00 13.91 -1.87
CA LEU A 51 -29.54 13.45 -0.58
C LEU A 51 -28.96 14.24 0.61
N ASP A 52 -27.68 14.59 0.53
CA ASP A 52 -26.93 15.34 1.53
C ASP A 52 -26.04 16.39 0.85
N PRO A 53 -26.55 17.62 0.65
CA PRO A 53 -25.81 18.70 0.00
C PRO A 53 -24.58 19.18 0.77
N LEU A 54 -24.45 18.81 2.05
CA LEU A 54 -23.34 19.19 2.93
C LEU A 54 -22.28 18.09 3.05
N ASN A 55 -22.39 17.02 2.25
CA ASN A 55 -21.47 15.90 2.29
C ASN A 55 -20.09 16.26 1.72
N SER A 56 -19.20 16.80 2.56
CA SER A 56 -17.83 17.21 2.16
C SER A 56 -17.04 16.06 1.52
N SER A 57 -17.23 14.83 2.00
CA SER A 57 -16.63 13.63 1.41
C SER A 57 -17.04 13.45 -0.06
N ALA A 58 -18.33 13.54 -0.37
CA ALA A 58 -18.80 13.39 -1.75
C ALA A 58 -18.14 14.41 -2.70
N TYR A 59 -18.03 15.68 -2.28
CA TYR A 59 -17.33 16.71 -3.08
C TYR A 59 -15.83 16.44 -3.20
N CYS A 60 -15.17 15.93 -2.17
CA CYS A 60 -13.76 15.54 -2.20
C CYS A 60 -13.52 14.45 -3.25
N LEU A 61 -14.28 13.34 -3.19
CA LEU A 61 -14.15 12.23 -4.13
C LEU A 61 -14.56 12.64 -5.55
N LYS A 62 -15.54 13.54 -5.70
CA LYS A 62 -15.96 14.08 -7.00
C LYS A 62 -14.85 14.92 -7.63
N SER A 63 -14.23 15.80 -6.84
CA SER A 63 -13.07 16.59 -7.27
C SER A 63 -11.93 15.69 -7.72
N LEU A 64 -11.59 14.69 -6.90
CA LEU A 64 -10.54 13.72 -7.23
C LEU A 64 -10.85 12.96 -8.52
N THR A 65 -12.09 12.50 -8.69
CA THR A 65 -12.54 11.79 -9.90
C THR A 65 -12.36 12.65 -11.15
N TYR A 66 -12.70 13.93 -11.08
CA TYR A 66 -12.45 14.85 -12.19
C TYR A 66 -10.96 15.10 -12.44
N CYS A 67 -10.13 15.25 -11.39
CA CYS A 67 -8.68 15.33 -11.54
C CYS A 67 -8.12 14.11 -12.29
N THR A 68 -8.56 12.90 -11.93
CA THR A 68 -8.15 11.66 -12.59
C THR A 68 -8.63 11.57 -14.04
N LYS A 69 -9.80 12.14 -14.36
CA LYS A 69 -10.30 12.30 -15.74
C LYS A 69 -9.64 13.45 -16.50
N ASN A 70 -8.70 14.20 -15.90
CA ASN A 70 -8.11 15.44 -16.43
C ASN A 70 -9.14 16.56 -16.71
N ASP A 71 -10.30 16.54 -16.05
CA ASP A 71 -11.31 17.59 -16.14
C ASP A 71 -11.09 18.64 -15.04
N ASN A 72 -10.08 19.49 -15.27
CA ASN A 72 -9.66 20.50 -14.29
C ASN A 72 -10.76 21.52 -13.97
N LYS A 73 -11.69 21.77 -14.90
CA LYS A 73 -12.78 22.74 -14.69
C LYS A 73 -13.76 22.22 -13.64
N ASN A 74 -14.27 21.00 -13.83
CA ASN A 74 -15.22 20.41 -12.89
C ASN A 74 -14.56 19.98 -11.57
N ALA A 75 -13.27 19.62 -11.61
CA ALA A 75 -12.48 19.39 -10.41
C ALA A 75 -12.41 20.65 -9.54
N LYS A 76 -12.07 21.82 -10.10
CA LYS A 76 -12.02 23.09 -9.35
C LYS A 76 -13.37 23.48 -8.73
N VAL A 77 -14.48 23.23 -9.42
CA VAL A 77 -15.84 23.48 -8.88
C VAL A 77 -16.10 22.61 -7.65
N SER A 78 -15.85 21.30 -7.77
CA SER A 78 -16.07 20.35 -6.68
C SER A 78 -15.11 20.59 -5.51
N PHE A 79 -13.84 20.92 -5.80
CA PHE A 79 -12.84 21.31 -4.81
C PHE A 79 -13.26 22.55 -4.02
N LYS A 80 -13.77 23.59 -4.68
CA LYS A 80 -14.24 24.80 -3.99
C LYS A 80 -15.36 24.45 -3.00
N LYS A 81 -16.31 23.61 -3.40
CA LYS A 81 -17.37 23.12 -2.50
C LYS A 81 -16.84 22.28 -1.35
N TYR A 82 -15.87 21.42 -1.61
CA TYR A 82 -15.19 20.68 -0.55
C TYR A 82 -14.53 21.63 0.47
N ALA A 83 -13.77 22.62 0.00
CA ALA A 83 -13.07 23.58 0.85
C ALA A 83 -14.04 24.46 1.66
N GLU A 84 -15.17 24.87 1.09
CA GLU A 84 -16.24 25.61 1.79
C GLU A 84 -16.84 24.81 2.95
N LEU A 85 -16.93 23.48 2.82
CA LEU A 85 -17.56 22.58 3.79
C LEU A 85 -16.57 21.99 4.81
N LEU A 86 -15.29 22.36 4.74
CA LEU A 86 -14.28 21.85 5.67
C LEU A 86 -14.37 22.51 7.04
N ASN A 87 -14.48 21.68 8.08
CA ASN A 87 -14.24 22.12 9.44
C ASN A 87 -12.73 22.14 9.71
N SER A 88 -12.23 23.26 10.26
CA SER A 88 -10.80 23.59 10.41
C SER A 88 -10.01 22.69 11.35
N ASP A 89 -10.65 21.80 12.10
CA ASP A 89 -9.98 21.04 13.17
C ASP A 89 -9.60 19.61 12.76
N ASN A 90 -10.06 19.12 11.59
CA ASN A 90 -9.76 17.77 11.14
C ASN A 90 -8.46 17.70 10.31
N ASN A 91 -7.41 17.12 10.90
CA ASN A 91 -6.11 16.93 10.25
C ASN A 91 -6.18 16.13 8.94
N LEU A 92 -6.95 15.05 8.89
CA LEU A 92 -7.10 14.24 7.67
C LEU A 92 -7.71 15.07 6.53
N ALA A 93 -8.68 15.90 6.87
CA ALA A 93 -9.38 16.74 5.90
C ALA A 93 -8.47 17.85 5.34
N LYS A 94 -7.54 18.38 6.15
CA LYS A 94 -6.47 19.29 5.70
C LYS A 94 -5.50 18.61 4.74
N ILE A 95 -5.06 17.38 5.04
CA ILE A 95 -4.18 16.62 4.14
C ILE A 95 -4.87 16.34 2.80
N GLN A 96 -6.16 15.98 2.83
CA GLN A 96 -6.99 15.84 1.63
C GLN A 96 -7.07 17.14 0.82
N LEU A 97 -7.20 18.29 1.49
CA LEU A 97 -7.21 19.60 0.85
C LEU A 97 -5.88 19.88 0.15
N PHE A 98 -4.74 19.71 0.83
CA PHE A 98 -3.41 19.90 0.23
C PHE A 98 -3.16 18.98 -0.96
N HIS A 99 -3.60 17.72 -0.87
CA HIS A 99 -3.49 16.78 -1.98
C HIS A 99 -4.27 17.25 -3.21
N LEU A 100 -5.51 17.71 -3.03
CA LEU A 100 -6.31 18.25 -4.14
C LEU A 100 -5.75 19.57 -4.68
N GLU A 101 -5.24 20.46 -3.82
CA GLU A 101 -4.53 21.67 -4.25
C GLU A 101 -3.31 21.32 -5.10
N TYR A 102 -2.50 20.34 -4.68
CA TYR A 102 -1.36 19.84 -5.46
C TYR A 102 -1.82 19.33 -6.84
N LEU A 103 -2.80 18.41 -6.89
CA LEU A 103 -3.26 17.83 -8.15
C LEU A 103 -3.77 18.89 -9.15
N LEU A 104 -4.43 19.94 -8.65
CA LEU A 104 -4.99 21.01 -9.47
C LEU A 104 -3.94 22.02 -9.95
N ASN A 105 -2.80 22.12 -9.28
CA ASN A 105 -1.79 23.16 -9.51
C ASN A 105 -0.37 22.63 -9.79
N LYS A 106 -0.21 21.32 -10.03
CA LYS A 106 1.10 20.67 -10.24
C LYS A 106 1.98 21.29 -11.34
N ASN A 107 1.41 22.08 -12.25
CA ASN A 107 2.13 22.72 -13.34
C ASN A 107 2.61 24.17 -13.01
N SER A 108 2.39 24.66 -11.79
CA SER A 108 2.69 26.03 -11.38
C SER A 108 3.62 26.04 -10.18
N SER A 109 4.89 26.42 -10.39
CA SER A 109 5.89 26.46 -9.32
C SER A 109 5.51 27.44 -8.21
N GLU A 110 4.85 28.56 -8.55
CA GLU A 110 4.34 29.52 -7.57
C GLU A 110 3.28 28.89 -6.67
N ASP A 111 2.29 28.20 -7.26
CA ASP A 111 1.23 27.53 -6.49
C ASP A 111 1.77 26.39 -5.64
N LEU A 112 2.73 25.63 -6.16
CA LEU A 112 3.43 24.57 -5.43
C LEU A 112 4.16 25.11 -4.19
N ASN A 113 4.90 26.21 -4.33
CA ASN A 113 5.57 26.88 -3.20
C ASN A 113 4.57 27.47 -2.19
N ASN A 114 3.44 27.97 -2.69
CA ASN A 114 2.35 28.43 -1.82
C ASN A 114 1.76 27.28 -1.00
N ILE A 115 1.59 26.08 -1.58
CA ILE A 115 1.15 24.88 -0.87
C ILE A 115 2.15 24.50 0.23
N LEU A 116 3.45 24.43 -0.09
CA LEU A 116 4.49 24.14 0.90
C LEU A 116 4.46 25.14 2.07
N THR A 117 4.37 26.43 1.76
CA THR A 117 4.28 27.49 2.79
C THR A 117 3.05 27.33 3.68
N LYS A 118 1.88 26.95 3.11
CA LYS A 118 0.67 26.67 3.90
C LYS A 118 0.86 25.46 4.81
N ILE A 119 1.49 24.40 4.31
CA ILE A 119 1.79 23.19 5.09
C ILE A 119 2.70 23.56 6.28
N ASP A 120 3.79 24.26 6.01
CA ASP A 120 4.78 24.66 7.03
C ASP A 120 4.18 25.54 8.12
N ARG A 121 3.29 26.48 7.76
CA ARG A 121 2.58 27.33 8.72
C ARG A 121 1.65 26.56 9.65
N ILE A 122 1.02 25.49 9.17
CA ILE A 122 0.06 24.71 9.98
C ILE A 122 0.78 23.71 10.88
N TYR A 123 1.89 23.14 10.41
CA TYR A 123 2.56 22.04 11.09
C TYR A 123 3.97 22.37 11.62
N ASN A 124 4.37 23.65 11.59
CA ASN A 124 5.59 24.17 12.21
C ASN A 124 6.88 23.45 11.77
N TYR A 125 7.02 23.16 10.48
CA TYR A 125 8.21 22.50 9.89
C TYR A 125 8.56 21.15 10.53
N SER A 126 7.62 20.45 11.16
CA SER A 126 7.91 19.19 11.84
C SER A 126 8.06 18.06 10.84
N ILE A 127 9.28 17.57 10.66
CA ILE A 127 9.53 16.46 9.72
C ILE A 127 8.92 15.13 10.25
N TYR A 128 8.56 15.06 11.53
CA TYR A 128 7.89 13.91 12.17
C TYR A 128 6.35 13.90 12.02
N GLU A 129 5.83 14.60 11.02
CA GLU A 129 4.40 14.73 10.71
C GLU A 129 3.76 13.44 10.15
N ASP A 130 2.44 13.52 9.91
CA ASP A 130 1.66 12.50 9.22
C ASP A 130 2.31 12.11 7.88
N LYS A 131 2.60 10.81 7.68
CA LYS A 131 3.26 10.26 6.48
C LYS A 131 2.63 10.71 5.16
N PHE A 132 1.32 10.93 5.13
CA PHE A 132 0.61 11.38 3.93
C PHE A 132 0.99 12.81 3.54
N LEU A 133 1.31 13.65 4.52
CA LEU A 133 1.77 15.01 4.28
C LEU A 133 3.19 15.02 3.74
N GLN A 134 4.07 14.15 4.25
CA GLN A 134 5.42 13.98 3.71
C GLN A 134 5.40 13.50 2.26
N LEU A 135 4.50 12.60 1.91
CA LEU A 135 4.30 12.18 0.53
C LEU A 135 3.86 13.33 -0.38
N ILE A 136 2.98 14.22 0.09
CA ILE A 136 2.59 15.42 -0.67
C ILE A 136 3.80 16.34 -0.85
N ARG A 137 4.56 16.64 0.20
CA ARG A 137 5.80 17.45 0.11
C ARG A 137 6.79 16.85 -0.88
N CYS A 138 7.03 15.54 -0.80
CA CYS A 138 7.95 14.83 -1.68
C CYS A 138 7.52 14.96 -3.15
N LYS A 139 6.22 14.78 -3.46
CA LYS A 139 5.69 15.04 -4.81
C LYS A 139 5.96 16.46 -5.27
N ILE A 140 5.68 17.44 -4.42
CA ILE A 140 5.89 18.86 -4.75
C ILE A 140 7.37 19.13 -5.05
N TYR A 141 8.29 18.66 -4.21
CA TYR A 141 9.73 18.84 -4.42
C TYR A 141 10.21 18.19 -5.73
N ILE A 142 9.65 17.04 -6.11
CA ILE A 142 9.95 16.44 -7.42
C ILE A 142 9.49 17.32 -8.57
N GLU A 143 8.25 17.82 -8.54
CA GLU A 143 7.74 18.72 -9.60
C GLU A 143 8.58 20.02 -9.69
N LEU A 144 9.09 20.50 -8.55
CA LEU A 144 9.99 21.65 -8.46
C LEU A 144 11.45 21.33 -8.84
N LYS A 145 11.79 20.05 -9.08
CA LYS A 145 13.15 19.55 -9.33
C LYS A 145 14.12 19.75 -8.15
N GLU A 146 13.59 19.88 -6.94
CA GLU A 146 14.34 19.98 -5.70
C GLU A 146 14.61 18.58 -5.13
N TYR A 147 15.34 17.75 -5.89
CA TYR A 147 15.47 16.32 -5.60
C TYR A 147 16.20 16.00 -4.28
N SER A 148 17.12 16.85 -3.84
CA SER A 148 17.78 16.68 -2.54
C SER A 148 16.79 16.79 -1.37
N LEU A 149 15.86 17.75 -1.44
CA LEU A 149 14.79 17.89 -0.45
C LEU A 149 13.76 16.75 -0.57
N ALA A 150 13.42 16.35 -1.79
CA ALA A 150 12.56 15.19 -2.00
C ALA A 150 13.12 13.91 -1.36
N LYS A 151 14.44 13.65 -1.51
CA LYS A 151 15.12 12.52 -0.87
C LYS A 151 15.04 12.59 0.65
N ILE A 152 15.38 13.75 1.24
CA ILE A 152 15.30 13.94 2.71
C ILE A 152 13.89 13.62 3.21
N VAL A 153 12.85 14.12 2.54
CA VAL A 153 11.46 13.85 2.95
C VAL A 153 11.09 12.37 2.79
N LEU A 154 11.60 11.71 1.75
CA LEU A 154 11.32 10.31 1.45
C LEU A 154 11.79 9.38 2.58
N ASP A 155 12.90 9.70 3.23
CA ASP A 155 13.46 8.93 4.36
C ASP A 155 12.52 8.88 5.59
N PHE A 156 11.56 9.80 5.68
CA PHE A 156 10.56 9.83 6.75
C PHE A 156 9.23 9.15 6.38
N VAL A 157 9.14 8.58 5.17
CA VAL A 157 7.95 7.85 4.71
C VAL A 157 8.13 6.35 4.98
N GLU A 158 7.05 5.65 5.34
CA GLU A 158 7.10 4.19 5.49
C GLU A 158 7.56 3.50 4.19
N PHE A 159 8.41 2.48 4.35
CA PHE A 159 8.98 1.65 3.28
C PHE A 159 7.97 1.26 2.19
N ALA A 160 6.76 0.88 2.59
CA ALA A 160 5.71 0.44 1.69
C ALA A 160 5.35 1.46 0.59
N PHE A 161 5.67 2.75 0.78
CA PHE A 161 5.41 3.80 -0.21
C PHE A 161 6.64 4.15 -1.05
N ILE A 162 7.85 4.00 -0.51
CA ILE A 162 9.10 4.43 -1.14
C ILE A 162 9.26 3.78 -2.52
N GLY A 163 9.06 2.46 -2.60
CA GLY A 163 9.23 1.75 -3.85
C GLY A 163 8.30 2.24 -4.96
N TYR A 164 7.00 2.36 -4.69
CA TYR A 164 6.02 2.80 -5.69
C TYR A 164 6.28 4.24 -6.12
N PHE A 165 6.68 5.07 -5.16
CA PHE A 165 7.00 6.46 -5.42
C PHE A 165 8.19 6.62 -6.38
N ILE A 166 9.24 5.82 -6.19
CA ILE A 166 10.41 5.81 -7.07
C ILE A 166 10.04 5.34 -8.48
N GLN A 167 9.09 4.41 -8.61
CA GLN A 167 8.63 3.95 -9.92
C GLN A 167 7.82 4.99 -10.68
N ASP A 168 6.98 5.75 -9.99
CA ASP A 168 6.13 6.78 -10.60
C ASP A 168 6.93 8.03 -11.06
N HIS A 169 8.20 8.18 -10.63
CA HIS A 169 9.02 9.36 -10.89
C HIS A 169 10.42 9.01 -11.45
N PRO A 170 10.57 8.73 -12.76
CA PRO A 170 11.82 8.21 -13.34
C PRO A 170 13.01 9.17 -13.27
N ASP A 171 12.79 10.48 -13.37
CA ASP A 171 13.85 11.49 -13.26
C ASP A 171 14.41 11.54 -11.84
N PHE A 172 13.53 11.52 -10.84
CA PHE A 172 13.92 11.47 -9.43
C PHE A 172 14.62 10.16 -9.08
N ARG A 173 14.15 9.03 -9.62
CA ARG A 173 14.82 7.73 -9.50
C ARG A 173 16.25 7.76 -10.05
N SER A 174 16.45 8.38 -11.20
CA SER A 174 17.79 8.51 -11.80
C SER A 174 18.71 9.34 -10.90
N TYR A 175 18.21 10.45 -10.35
CA TYR A 175 18.93 11.23 -9.34
C TYR A 175 19.30 10.39 -8.11
N LEU A 176 18.37 9.61 -7.56
CA LEU A 176 18.65 8.74 -6.41
C LEU A 176 19.76 7.71 -6.71
N TYR A 177 19.78 7.15 -7.92
CA TYR A 177 20.81 6.17 -8.29
C TYR A 177 22.21 6.77 -8.39
N GLU A 178 22.30 8.00 -8.90
CA GLU A 178 23.54 8.75 -8.96
C GLU A 178 24.02 9.17 -7.56
N ASP A 179 23.13 9.77 -6.77
CA ASP A 179 23.43 10.29 -5.43
C ASP A 179 23.82 9.17 -4.45
N CYS A 180 23.16 8.01 -4.53
CA CYS A 180 23.50 6.82 -3.76
C CYS A 180 24.63 5.98 -4.40
N GLU A 181 25.24 6.43 -5.50
CA GLU A 181 26.31 5.73 -6.21
C GLU A 181 26.00 4.26 -6.55
N ILE A 182 24.74 3.94 -6.90
CA ILE A 182 24.27 2.57 -7.10
C ILE A 182 25.09 1.82 -8.15
N ASN A 183 25.51 2.52 -9.20
CA ASN A 183 26.27 1.95 -10.31
C ASN A 183 27.71 1.54 -9.97
N LYS A 184 28.26 2.01 -8.83
CA LYS A 184 29.58 1.59 -8.34
C LYS A 184 29.53 0.30 -7.51
N ASN A 185 28.34 -0.19 -7.17
CA ASN A 185 28.16 -1.34 -6.30
C ASN A 185 27.87 -2.62 -7.11
N ASP A 186 28.68 -3.65 -6.90
CA ASP A 186 28.49 -4.98 -7.48
C ASP A 186 27.82 -5.93 -6.48
N PHE A 187 26.58 -6.28 -6.79
CA PHE A 187 25.75 -7.21 -6.02
C PHE A 187 25.42 -8.49 -6.81
N THR A 188 26.13 -8.78 -7.91
CA THR A 188 25.91 -9.97 -8.75
C THR A 188 26.06 -11.28 -7.97
N LYS A 189 26.95 -11.32 -6.97
CA LYS A 189 27.07 -12.45 -6.02
C LYS A 189 25.80 -12.77 -5.24
N PHE A 190 24.86 -11.82 -5.18
CA PHE A 190 23.55 -11.96 -4.55
C PHE A 190 22.41 -12.14 -5.57
N GLY A 191 22.76 -12.27 -6.86
CA GLY A 191 21.79 -12.35 -7.95
C GLY A 191 21.14 -11.01 -8.31
N ILE A 192 21.61 -9.89 -7.75
CA ILE A 192 21.04 -8.57 -7.98
C ILE A 192 21.74 -7.92 -9.17
N VAL A 193 20.99 -7.68 -10.24
CA VAL A 193 21.54 -7.20 -11.52
C VAL A 193 21.00 -5.85 -11.95
N ASP A 194 19.71 -5.58 -11.74
CA ASP A 194 19.06 -4.34 -12.15
C ASP A 194 19.24 -3.22 -11.12
N GLU A 195 19.30 -1.97 -11.58
CA GLU A 195 19.58 -0.80 -10.74
C GLU A 195 18.52 -0.59 -9.64
N PHE A 196 17.25 -0.93 -9.90
CA PHE A 196 16.19 -0.80 -8.92
C PHE A 196 16.38 -1.76 -7.75
N SER A 197 16.60 -3.04 -8.02
CA SER A 197 16.92 -4.02 -6.99
C SER A 197 18.21 -3.67 -6.24
N LYS A 198 19.22 -3.10 -6.91
CA LYS A 198 20.45 -2.62 -6.23
C LYS A 198 20.15 -1.49 -5.25
N TYR A 199 19.35 -0.50 -5.67
CA TYR A 199 18.91 0.60 -4.80
C TYR A 199 18.10 0.08 -3.61
N MET A 200 17.11 -0.76 -3.87
CA MET A 200 16.24 -1.32 -2.83
C MET A 200 17.03 -2.16 -1.82
N TYR A 201 18.03 -2.92 -2.29
CA TYR A 201 18.90 -3.67 -1.40
C TYR A 201 19.81 -2.78 -0.56
N LYS A 202 20.46 -1.79 -1.19
CA LYS A 202 21.46 -0.95 -0.53
C LYS A 202 20.84 0.05 0.43
N GLU A 203 19.83 0.79 -0.02
CA GLU A 203 19.28 1.93 0.72
C GLU A 203 18.06 1.55 1.55
N GLN A 204 17.32 0.51 1.16
CA GLN A 204 16.07 0.10 1.82
C GLN A 204 16.15 -1.28 2.49
N GLN A 205 17.32 -1.94 2.42
CA GLN A 205 17.56 -3.27 3.00
C GLN A 205 16.58 -4.34 2.52
N VAL A 206 16.15 -4.25 1.26
CA VAL A 206 15.14 -5.11 0.65
C VAL A 206 15.77 -6.00 -0.42
N TYR A 207 15.62 -7.31 -0.22
CA TYR A 207 16.04 -8.33 -1.15
C TYR A 207 14.82 -8.93 -1.85
N PHE A 208 14.62 -8.62 -3.13
CA PHE A 208 13.61 -9.29 -3.94
C PHE A 208 13.97 -10.75 -4.14
N VAL A 209 13.05 -11.67 -3.82
CA VAL A 209 13.32 -13.11 -3.93
C VAL A 209 13.44 -13.57 -5.39
N SER A 210 12.91 -12.80 -6.34
CA SER A 210 13.11 -13.02 -7.76
C SER A 210 14.59 -12.97 -8.17
N ASN A 211 15.46 -12.28 -7.42
CA ASN A 211 16.90 -12.28 -7.67
C ASN A 211 17.54 -13.66 -7.53
N LEU A 212 16.90 -14.60 -6.81
CA LEU A 212 17.38 -15.97 -6.67
C LEU A 212 17.40 -16.72 -8.00
N THR A 213 16.58 -16.32 -8.98
CA THR A 213 16.56 -16.97 -10.31
C THR A 213 17.84 -16.71 -11.10
N ASN A 214 18.56 -15.62 -10.78
CA ASN A 214 19.89 -15.34 -11.33
C ASN A 214 20.99 -16.20 -10.68
N LEU A 215 20.73 -16.81 -9.52
CA LEU A 215 21.65 -17.71 -8.81
C LEU A 215 21.34 -19.19 -9.04
N ASN A 216 20.06 -19.53 -9.18
CA ASN A 216 19.59 -20.86 -9.50
C ASN A 216 18.51 -20.80 -10.59
N SER A 217 18.88 -21.22 -11.81
CA SER A 217 17.98 -21.21 -12.97
C SER A 217 16.75 -22.11 -12.83
N GLU A 218 16.78 -23.12 -11.96
CA GLU A 218 15.60 -23.96 -11.70
C GLU A 218 14.46 -23.15 -11.07
N LEU A 219 14.77 -22.09 -10.32
CA LEU A 219 13.76 -21.23 -9.71
C LEU A 219 12.98 -20.39 -10.73
N CYS A 220 13.45 -20.27 -11.97
CA CYS A 220 12.71 -19.62 -13.06
C CYS A 220 11.33 -20.25 -13.26
N GLN A 221 11.18 -21.56 -12.99
CA GLN A 221 9.88 -22.23 -13.12
C GLN A 221 8.84 -21.73 -12.12
N PHE A 222 9.27 -21.13 -11.00
CA PHE A 222 8.41 -20.57 -9.96
C PHE A 222 8.17 -19.07 -10.13
N GLN A 223 8.87 -18.42 -11.07
CA GLN A 223 8.75 -16.98 -11.28
C GLN A 223 7.44 -16.63 -12.00
N GLU A 224 6.79 -15.57 -11.53
CA GLU A 224 5.57 -15.00 -12.11
C GLU A 224 5.68 -13.48 -12.16
N SER A 225 4.95 -12.86 -13.10
CA SER A 225 4.76 -11.42 -13.11
C SER A 225 3.55 -11.05 -12.24
N ASP A 226 3.70 -9.98 -11.45
CA ASP A 226 2.61 -9.41 -10.68
C ASP A 226 2.67 -7.88 -10.79
N ILE A 227 1.59 -7.27 -11.29
CA ILE A 227 1.49 -5.82 -11.49
C ILE A 227 1.45 -5.06 -10.16
N SER A 228 1.05 -5.74 -9.08
CA SER A 228 1.08 -5.21 -7.72
C SER A 228 2.42 -5.44 -7.00
N SER A 229 3.35 -6.19 -7.62
CA SER A 229 4.70 -6.35 -7.10
C SER A 229 5.54 -5.12 -7.39
N LEU A 230 6.38 -4.78 -6.42
CA LEU A 230 7.31 -3.68 -6.53
C LEU A 230 8.44 -3.95 -7.53
N SER A 231 8.90 -5.19 -7.73
CA SER A 231 9.85 -5.49 -8.82
C SER A 231 9.14 -5.87 -10.12
N GLY A 232 7.81 -6.01 -10.11
CA GLY A 232 7.01 -6.61 -11.17
C GLY A 232 7.13 -8.14 -11.23
N LEU A 233 7.95 -8.75 -10.38
CA LEU A 233 8.23 -10.18 -10.34
C LEU A 233 8.05 -10.73 -8.93
N VAL A 234 7.60 -11.99 -8.85
CA VAL A 234 7.43 -12.73 -7.58
C VAL A 234 7.83 -14.19 -7.80
N LEU A 235 8.08 -14.92 -6.71
CA LEU A 235 8.17 -16.38 -6.74
C LEU A 235 6.88 -16.98 -6.17
N SER A 236 6.24 -17.86 -6.95
CA SER A 236 5.07 -18.64 -6.53
C SER A 236 5.43 -20.10 -6.33
N SER A 237 4.92 -20.72 -5.28
CA SER A 237 5.09 -22.16 -5.04
C SER A 237 4.41 -23.05 -6.09
N LYS A 238 3.43 -22.54 -6.85
CA LYS A 238 2.71 -23.30 -7.91
C LYS A 238 2.15 -24.66 -7.47
N ASN A 239 1.71 -24.76 -6.22
CA ASN A 239 1.24 -25.99 -5.57
C ASN A 239 2.31 -27.06 -5.31
N GLU A 240 3.59 -26.69 -5.42
CA GLU A 240 4.73 -27.56 -5.14
C GLU A 240 5.43 -27.14 -3.85
N ASN A 241 6.26 -28.03 -3.33
CA ASN A 241 7.15 -27.71 -2.23
C ASN A 241 8.26 -26.79 -2.73
N LEU A 242 8.43 -25.65 -2.07
CA LEU A 242 9.39 -24.64 -2.46
C LEU A 242 10.39 -24.41 -1.33
N HIS A 243 11.67 -24.57 -1.64
CA HIS A 243 12.77 -24.27 -0.72
C HIS A 243 13.64 -23.15 -1.31
N LEU A 244 13.66 -22.01 -0.62
CA LEU A 244 14.40 -20.82 -1.01
C LEU A 244 15.57 -20.61 -0.05
N VAL A 245 16.79 -20.71 -0.55
CA VAL A 245 17.99 -20.41 0.22
C VAL A 245 18.47 -19.02 -0.17
N LEU A 246 18.32 -18.04 0.72
CA LEU A 246 18.76 -16.68 0.42
C LEU A 246 20.29 -16.58 0.49
N PRO A 247 20.93 -15.66 -0.23
CA PRO A 247 22.33 -15.36 -0.02
C PRO A 247 22.56 -14.78 1.39
N LYS A 248 23.79 -14.90 1.89
CA LYS A 248 24.19 -14.23 3.13
C LYS A 248 24.17 -12.71 2.91
N LEU A 249 23.08 -12.07 3.33
CA LEU A 249 22.89 -10.63 3.14
C LEU A 249 23.88 -9.88 4.05
N ASN A 250 24.83 -9.17 3.43
CA ASN A 250 25.74 -8.28 4.14
C ASN A 250 25.10 -6.90 4.18
N ILE A 251 24.19 -6.69 5.13
CA ILE A 251 23.54 -5.41 5.37
C ILE A 251 24.29 -4.75 6.54
N VAL A 252 24.79 -3.52 6.33
CA VAL A 252 25.63 -2.78 7.28
C VAL A 252 24.75 -1.95 8.22
N TYR A 253 25.09 -1.95 9.51
CA TYR A 253 24.23 -1.56 10.65
C TYR A 253 24.12 -0.06 10.94
N ASP A 254 22.99 0.30 11.56
CA ASP A 254 22.90 1.28 12.66
C ASP A 254 22.18 0.73 13.94
N TYR A 255 21.39 -0.36 13.87
CA TYR A 255 20.66 -0.90 15.05
C TYR A 255 20.70 -2.44 15.17
N ASP A 256 21.08 -2.96 16.34
CA ASP A 256 21.32 -4.39 16.65
C ASP A 256 20.06 -5.31 16.71
N TYR A 257 18.87 -4.84 16.31
CA TYR A 257 17.59 -5.53 16.63
C TYR A 257 16.59 -5.71 15.48
N ASP A 258 17.01 -5.57 14.22
CA ASP A 258 16.08 -5.73 13.09
C ASP A 258 15.68 -7.20 12.86
N TYR A 259 14.40 -7.42 12.51
CA TYR A 259 13.85 -8.73 12.19
C TYR A 259 13.78 -8.94 10.68
N PHE A 260 13.79 -10.20 10.24
CA PHE A 260 13.38 -10.52 8.88
C PHE A 260 11.88 -10.33 8.73
N ILE A 261 11.50 -9.53 7.74
CA ILE A 261 10.12 -9.27 7.34
C ILE A 261 9.94 -9.81 5.93
N CYS A 262 8.96 -10.69 5.75
CA CYS A 262 8.65 -11.33 4.48
C CYS A 262 7.36 -10.76 3.90
N LYS A 263 7.42 -10.16 2.70
CA LYS A 263 6.22 -9.83 1.95
C LYS A 263 5.73 -11.05 1.19
N MET A 264 4.56 -11.55 1.59
CA MET A 264 3.97 -12.76 1.07
C MET A 264 2.46 -12.62 0.83
N ASN A 265 1.91 -13.51 0.03
CA ASN A 265 0.49 -13.63 -0.25
C ASN A 265 0.11 -15.11 -0.27
N VAL A 266 -0.65 -15.56 0.74
CA VAL A 266 -1.17 -16.93 0.83
C VAL A 266 -2.49 -16.98 0.06
N LYS A 267 -2.46 -17.57 -1.15
CA LYS A 267 -3.63 -17.64 -2.02
C LYS A 267 -4.56 -18.78 -1.62
N LYS A 268 -3.97 -19.94 -1.33
CA LYS A 268 -4.74 -21.15 -1.07
C LYS A 268 -3.96 -22.17 -0.25
N ILE A 269 -4.60 -22.78 0.73
CA ILE A 269 -4.11 -23.94 1.47
C ILE A 269 -4.52 -25.21 0.74
N LEU A 270 -3.58 -26.14 0.56
CA LEU A 270 -3.81 -27.37 -0.22
C LEU A 270 -4.05 -28.60 0.66
N SER A 271 -3.56 -28.59 1.90
CA SER A 271 -3.68 -29.69 2.86
C SER A 271 -3.46 -29.19 4.30
N GLU A 272 -3.95 -29.95 5.29
CA GLU A 272 -3.80 -29.64 6.72
C GLU A 272 -2.36 -29.79 7.25
N ASP A 273 -1.50 -30.48 6.51
CA ASP A 273 -0.06 -30.62 6.82
C ASP A 273 0.79 -29.43 6.32
N CYS A 274 0.13 -28.34 5.93
CA CYS A 274 0.80 -27.17 5.39
C CYS A 274 1.67 -26.44 6.41
N PHE A 275 2.76 -25.85 5.92
CA PHE A 275 3.59 -24.97 6.71
C PHE A 275 4.37 -23.95 5.88
N ILE A 276 4.71 -22.84 6.54
CA ILE A 276 5.74 -21.90 6.10
C ILE A 276 6.80 -21.89 7.19
N LYS A 277 8.03 -22.20 6.81
CA LYS A 277 9.13 -22.35 7.76
C LYS A 277 10.28 -21.43 7.39
N PHE A 278 10.67 -20.57 8.31
CA PHE A 278 11.85 -19.72 8.21
C PHE A 278 12.97 -20.35 9.02
N ILE A 279 14.12 -20.60 8.38
CA ILE A 279 15.24 -21.33 8.96
C ILE A 279 16.45 -20.42 9.06
N HIS A 280 17.03 -20.39 10.25
CA HIS A 280 18.24 -19.65 10.55
C HIS A 280 19.46 -20.57 10.67
N ASN A 281 20.33 -20.57 9.66
CA ASN A 281 21.37 -21.59 9.49
C ASN A 281 22.47 -21.63 10.57
N SER A 282 22.62 -20.63 11.44
CA SER A 282 23.72 -20.61 12.43
C SER A 282 23.37 -21.14 13.81
N ASN A 283 22.10 -21.12 14.23
CA ASN A 283 21.69 -21.38 15.62
C ASN A 283 20.46 -22.29 15.76
N TYR A 284 19.97 -22.91 14.68
CA TYR A 284 18.75 -23.75 14.67
C TYR A 284 17.50 -23.05 15.24
N ARG A 285 17.45 -21.71 15.21
CA ARG A 285 16.19 -21.00 15.44
C ARG A 285 15.36 -21.14 14.18
N GLU A 286 14.13 -21.59 14.35
CA GLU A 286 13.14 -21.66 13.29
C GLU A 286 11.90 -20.90 13.70
N ASP A 287 11.28 -20.25 12.71
CA ASP A 287 9.94 -19.73 12.83
C ASP A 287 9.03 -20.56 11.95
N LEU A 288 8.08 -21.28 12.57
CA LEU A 288 7.26 -22.28 11.90
C LEU A 288 5.79 -21.88 12.02
N LEU A 289 5.22 -21.46 10.90
CA LEU A 289 3.78 -21.26 10.74
C LEU A 289 3.16 -22.58 10.29
N LYS A 290 2.32 -23.18 11.14
CA LYS A 290 1.55 -24.38 10.81
C LYS A 290 0.17 -24.00 10.28
N HIS A 291 -0.61 -24.99 9.85
CA HIS A 291 -1.97 -24.79 9.35
C HIS A 291 -2.84 -23.80 10.14
N GLU A 292 -2.85 -23.88 11.48
CA GLU A 292 -3.63 -22.93 12.30
C GLU A 292 -3.21 -21.47 12.07
N ASP A 293 -1.93 -21.21 11.89
CA ASP A 293 -1.42 -19.86 11.64
C ASP A 293 -1.57 -19.45 10.18
N VAL A 294 -1.26 -20.36 9.25
CA VAL A 294 -1.39 -20.12 7.80
C VAL A 294 -2.85 -19.85 7.40
N SER A 295 -3.81 -20.54 8.04
CA SER A 295 -5.26 -20.31 7.81
C SER A 295 -5.71 -18.89 8.14
N LYS A 296 -5.00 -18.18 9.03
CA LYS A 296 -5.27 -16.77 9.33
C LYS A 296 -4.76 -15.83 8.23
N LEU A 297 -3.93 -16.32 7.31
CA LEU A 297 -3.29 -15.54 6.24
C LEU A 297 -3.95 -15.77 4.87
N GLU A 298 -4.64 -16.89 4.69
CA GLU A 298 -5.31 -17.25 3.44
C GLU A 298 -6.30 -16.17 3.01
N GLY A 299 -6.24 -15.75 1.74
CA GLY A 299 -7.18 -14.79 1.16
C GLY A 299 -6.98 -13.32 1.59
N LEU A 300 -6.05 -13.03 2.51
CA LEU A 300 -5.78 -11.65 2.95
C LEU A 300 -5.13 -10.77 1.88
N GLY A 301 -4.56 -11.36 0.82
CA GLY A 301 -3.75 -10.63 -0.16
C GLY A 301 -2.32 -10.41 0.34
N TRP A 302 -1.67 -9.34 -0.12
CA TRP A 302 -0.29 -9.05 0.26
C TRP A 302 -0.18 -8.58 1.72
N ILE A 303 0.67 -9.27 2.47
CA ILE A 303 1.01 -8.93 3.84
C ILE A 303 2.53 -8.90 4.02
N GLU A 304 2.98 -8.18 5.03
CA GLU A 304 4.29 -8.38 5.64
C GLU A 304 4.15 -9.20 6.91
N TYR A 305 4.85 -10.33 6.96
CA TYR A 305 5.01 -11.13 8.16
C TYR A 305 6.39 -10.86 8.78
N GLN A 306 6.41 -10.36 10.01
CA GLN A 306 7.64 -10.21 10.80
C GLN A 306 7.94 -11.53 11.50
N THR A 307 9.07 -12.12 11.16
CA THR A 307 9.56 -13.34 11.80
C THR A 307 10.12 -13.03 13.20
N SER A 308 10.28 -14.07 14.01
CA SER A 308 11.02 -14.05 15.28
C SER A 308 12.56 -14.08 15.11
N ILE A 309 13.05 -14.06 13.87
CA ILE A 309 14.47 -14.20 13.53
C ILE A 309 15.11 -12.82 13.33
N PHE A 310 16.21 -12.58 14.04
CA PHE A 310 16.99 -11.34 13.97
C PHE A 310 18.01 -11.35 12.81
N GLY A 311 18.21 -10.19 12.17
CA GLY A 311 18.93 -9.99 10.90
C GLY A 311 20.47 -9.96 10.95
N LEU A 312 21.13 -10.65 11.89
CA LEU A 312 22.58 -10.49 12.09
C LEU A 312 23.48 -11.44 11.30
N HIS A 313 23.90 -11.09 10.08
CA HIS A 313 24.97 -11.82 9.36
C HIS A 313 24.68 -13.31 9.09
N TYR A 314 23.42 -13.70 8.98
CA TYR A 314 23.04 -15.10 8.82
C TYR A 314 22.26 -15.34 7.54
N GLN A 315 22.38 -16.57 7.07
CA GLN A 315 21.67 -17.02 5.88
C GLN A 315 20.26 -17.48 6.30
N LEU A 316 19.25 -16.84 5.72
CA LEU A 316 17.85 -17.22 5.87
C LEU A 316 17.49 -18.25 4.79
N SER A 317 16.78 -19.30 5.17
CA SER A 317 16.11 -20.18 4.20
C SER A 317 14.60 -20.21 4.50
N ILE A 318 13.80 -20.42 3.46
CA ILE A 318 12.34 -20.47 3.55
C ILE A 318 11.88 -21.79 2.92
N GLU A 319 11.18 -22.61 3.69
CA GLU A 319 10.52 -23.82 3.19
C GLU A 319 9.01 -23.63 3.21
N ILE A 320 8.36 -24.04 2.12
CA ILE A 320 6.91 -23.94 1.93
C ILE A 320 6.42 -25.33 1.52
N ASN A 321 5.39 -25.82 2.19
CA ASN A 321 4.78 -27.12 1.93
C ASN A 321 3.25 -27.00 1.89
N SER A 322 2.62 -27.60 0.87
CA SER A 322 1.15 -27.69 0.74
C SER A 322 0.41 -26.33 0.75
N ILE A 323 1.01 -25.28 0.20
CA ILE A 323 0.41 -23.93 0.11
C ILE A 323 0.64 -23.38 -1.30
N GLU A 324 -0.40 -22.86 -1.94
CA GLU A 324 -0.27 -21.92 -3.06
C GLU A 324 -0.03 -20.52 -2.50
N MET A 325 1.21 -20.04 -2.57
CA MET A 325 1.56 -18.69 -2.11
C MET A 325 2.55 -18.02 -3.05
N GLN A 326 2.67 -16.71 -2.88
CA GLN A 326 3.66 -15.88 -3.55
C GLN A 326 4.52 -15.16 -2.51
N ILE A 327 5.80 -14.97 -2.84
CA ILE A 327 6.75 -14.16 -2.07
C ILE A 327 7.37 -13.14 -3.02
N GLU A 328 7.48 -11.90 -2.57
CA GLU A 328 8.04 -10.80 -3.36
C GLU A 328 9.43 -10.40 -2.87
N TYR A 329 9.55 -10.10 -1.58
CA TYR A 329 10.83 -9.70 -1.00
C TYR A 329 10.94 -10.11 0.46
N ILE A 330 12.19 -10.16 0.92
CA ILE A 330 12.56 -10.13 2.32
C ILE A 330 13.23 -8.80 2.60
N ARG A 331 12.86 -8.14 3.69
CA ARG A 331 13.55 -6.95 4.19
C ARG A 331 13.94 -7.09 5.65
N LEU A 332 14.90 -6.28 6.08
CA LEU A 332 15.18 -6.08 7.48
C LEU A 332 14.42 -4.87 8.00
N GLY A 333 14.02 -4.94 9.26
CA GLY A 333 13.43 -3.81 9.98
C GLY A 333 12.52 -4.23 11.12
N LEU A 334 11.68 -3.30 11.54
CA LEU A 334 10.72 -3.47 12.62
C LEU A 334 9.33 -3.05 12.15
N ASN A 335 8.36 -3.94 12.33
CA ASN A 335 6.94 -3.65 12.21
C ASN A 335 6.32 -3.52 13.60
N LEU A 336 5.29 -2.68 13.71
CA LEU A 336 4.52 -2.54 14.95
C LEU A 336 3.77 -3.83 15.32
N ASN A 337 3.39 -4.61 14.32
CA ASN A 337 2.65 -5.85 14.44
C ASN A 337 3.38 -6.97 13.72
N THR A 338 3.19 -8.21 14.18
CA THR A 338 3.70 -9.42 13.51
C THR A 338 3.17 -9.56 12.09
N ILE A 339 1.92 -9.14 11.84
CA ILE A 339 1.32 -9.12 10.51
C ILE A 339 0.93 -7.68 10.19
N THR A 340 1.45 -7.16 9.08
CA THR A 340 1.11 -5.84 8.54
C THR A 340 0.47 -6.03 7.18
N TYR A 341 -0.78 -5.56 7.02
CA TYR A 341 -1.46 -5.60 5.72
C TYR A 341 -0.85 -4.58 4.75
N ILE A 342 -0.54 -5.02 3.53
CA ILE A 342 -0.08 -4.14 2.46
C ILE A 342 -1.26 -3.88 1.54
N PRO A 343 -1.84 -2.66 1.55
CA PRO A 343 -2.89 -2.33 0.60
C PRO A 343 -2.36 -2.38 -0.82
N ASP A 344 -3.23 -2.72 -1.78
CA ASP A 344 -2.90 -2.66 -3.20
C ASP A 344 -2.53 -1.21 -3.59
N MET A 345 -1.22 -0.96 -3.68
CA MET A 345 -0.68 0.38 -3.87
C MET A 345 -0.86 0.91 -5.29
N SER A 346 -1.24 0.05 -6.25
CA SER A 346 -1.60 0.47 -7.62
C SER A 346 -2.80 1.44 -7.64
N PHE A 347 -3.60 1.46 -6.57
CA PHE A 347 -4.71 2.38 -6.35
C PHE A 347 -4.37 3.56 -5.44
N MET A 348 -3.23 3.50 -4.74
CA MET A 348 -2.88 4.50 -3.73
C MET A 348 -2.38 5.80 -4.32
N SER A 349 -1.69 5.79 -5.48
CA SER A 349 -1.15 7.00 -6.13
C SER A 349 -2.18 8.13 -6.32
N TYR A 350 -3.48 7.79 -6.38
CA TYR A 350 -4.59 8.75 -6.49
C TYR A 350 -5.48 8.90 -5.25
N LEU A 351 -5.55 7.93 -4.32
CA LEU A 351 -6.49 7.94 -3.17
C LEU A 351 -5.84 8.29 -1.82
N PHE A 352 -4.55 8.62 -1.81
CA PHE A 352 -3.67 8.71 -0.65
C PHE A 352 -4.31 9.22 0.66
N PRO A 353 -4.96 10.40 0.76
CA PRO A 353 -5.55 10.86 2.02
C PRO A 353 -7.06 10.58 2.14
N VAL A 354 -7.70 10.16 1.04
CA VAL A 354 -9.12 9.81 0.95
C VAL A 354 -9.34 8.41 1.54
N TYR A 355 -8.37 7.51 1.43
CA TYR A 355 -8.48 6.12 1.86
C TYR A 355 -8.98 5.95 3.32
N ARG A 356 -8.41 6.65 4.31
CA ARG A 356 -8.84 6.46 5.72
C ARG A 356 -10.29 6.85 6.01
N LYS A 357 -10.83 7.89 5.34
CA LYS A 357 -12.18 8.41 5.60
C LYS A 357 -13.27 7.56 4.94
N PHE A 358 -12.94 6.95 3.81
CA PHE A 358 -13.89 6.22 2.97
C PHE A 358 -13.83 4.70 3.18
N PHE A 359 -12.74 4.18 3.74
CA PHE A 359 -12.53 2.75 4.03
C PHE A 359 -12.53 2.43 5.54
N SER A 360 -12.96 3.32 6.43
CA SER A 360 -13.23 2.92 7.81
C SER A 360 -14.31 1.81 7.80
N ASN A 361 -14.02 0.66 8.40
CA ASN A 361 -14.92 -0.50 8.41
C ASN A 361 -16.24 -0.23 9.14
N VAL A 362 -16.28 0.84 9.94
CA VAL A 362 -17.45 1.27 10.70
C VAL A 362 -17.79 2.72 10.32
N PRO A 363 -18.99 2.99 9.78
CA PRO A 363 -19.46 4.35 9.55
C PRO A 363 -19.49 5.14 10.85
N GLU A 364 -19.15 6.43 10.80
CA GLU A 364 -19.12 7.32 11.96
C GLU A 364 -20.49 7.42 12.66
N THR A 365 -21.58 7.23 11.91
CA THR A 365 -22.96 7.12 12.41
C THR A 365 -23.23 5.91 13.32
N PHE A 366 -22.35 4.91 13.33
CA PHE A 366 -22.44 3.74 14.20
C PHE A 366 -21.43 3.78 15.36
N LYS A 367 -20.60 4.83 15.45
CA LYS A 367 -19.60 4.97 16.52
C LYS A 367 -20.22 5.24 17.89
N ASP A 368 -21.36 5.94 17.90
CA ASP A 368 -22.09 6.32 19.12
C ASP A 368 -23.28 5.41 19.44
N LYS A 369 -23.64 4.50 18.52
CA LYS A 369 -24.59 3.42 18.79
C LYS A 369 -23.79 2.18 19.20
N TYR A 370 -23.54 2.04 20.50
CA TYR A 370 -23.06 0.80 21.10
C TYR A 370 -24.08 -0.31 20.81
N PHE A 371 -23.95 -0.97 19.66
CA PHE A 371 -24.51 -2.30 19.50
C PHE A 371 -23.76 -3.22 20.43
N SER A 372 -24.50 -3.98 21.24
CA SER A 372 -23.88 -4.99 22.08
C SER A 372 -23.05 -5.93 21.20
N ARG A 373 -21.95 -6.49 21.73
CA ARG A 373 -21.11 -7.47 21.01
C ARG A 373 -21.93 -8.58 20.35
N LYS A 374 -23.07 -8.92 20.97
CA LYS A 374 -24.06 -9.91 20.52
C LYS A 374 -24.93 -9.47 19.33
N GLU A 375 -25.14 -8.17 19.14
CA GLU A 375 -25.81 -7.59 17.97
C GLU A 375 -24.83 -7.35 16.81
N MET A 376 -23.55 -7.07 17.11
CA MET A 376 -22.48 -7.17 16.11
C MET A 376 -22.24 -8.63 15.67
N GLU A 377 -22.48 -9.59 16.55
CA GLU A 377 -22.52 -11.03 16.24
C GLU A 377 -23.75 -11.45 15.38
N ASN A 378 -24.69 -10.55 15.06
CA ASN A 378 -25.72 -10.82 14.02
C ASN A 378 -25.51 -9.96 12.76
N LEU A 379 -24.58 -9.02 12.80
CA LEU A 379 -23.90 -8.47 11.60
C LEU A 379 -22.78 -9.42 11.12
N LEU A 380 -22.67 -10.61 11.76
CA LEU A 380 -22.01 -11.82 11.28
C LEU A 380 -22.76 -12.40 10.08
N ASP A 381 -22.51 -11.81 8.92
CA ASP A 381 -22.50 -12.57 7.66
C ASP A 381 -21.50 -11.97 6.65
N LEU A 382 -20.94 -10.77 6.90
CA LEU A 382 -19.87 -10.23 6.06
C LEU A 382 -18.53 -10.97 6.29
N LYS A 383 -18.32 -11.51 7.50
CA LYS A 383 -17.14 -12.32 7.82
C LYS A 383 -17.25 -13.73 7.24
N ASP A 384 -18.47 -14.28 7.15
CA ASP A 384 -18.75 -15.57 6.51
C ASP A 384 -18.67 -15.51 4.97
N ILE A 385 -18.97 -14.34 4.38
CA ILE A 385 -18.70 -14.04 2.96
C ILE A 385 -17.20 -13.92 2.69
N LEU A 386 -16.39 -13.47 3.66
CA LEU A 386 -14.94 -13.33 3.52
C LEU A 386 -14.17 -14.63 3.84
N ASN A 387 -14.71 -15.49 4.70
CA ASN A 387 -14.10 -16.79 5.04
C ASN A 387 -14.53 -17.92 4.09
N SER A 388 -15.31 -17.61 3.04
CA SER A 388 -15.56 -18.48 1.88
C SER A 388 -14.99 -17.89 0.57
N LEU A 389 -14.17 -16.84 0.71
CA LEU A 389 -13.22 -16.34 -0.29
C LEU A 389 -11.80 -16.74 0.12
#